data_AF-A0A914PKZ5-F1
#
_entry.id   AF-A0A914PKZ5-F1
#
_cell.length_a   1.000
_cell.length_b   1.000
_cell.length_c   1.000
_cell.angle_alpha   90.00
_cell.angle_beta   90.00
_cell.angle_gamma   90.00
#
_symmetry.space_group_name_H-M   'P 1'
#
loop_
_entity.id
_entity.type
_entity.pdbx_description
1 polymer ?
#
loop_
_entity_poly.entity_id
_entity_poly.type
_entity_poly.pdbx_seq_one_letter_code
_entity_poly.pdbx_strand_id
1 'polypeptide(L)'
;MTEAERFLAYCAKVPSLKTRLRSVLLKITFDDRVAVFKDTFSTLTIGIATFYSESLKLFLNLVLFVGNYLNRANQNAPTTYAFKLSLLKSLDKVKGNEQNYSLLHALQELMNDEFQQHSLLAELNIISAAAKIDIAAIKNEFNSIKGETTSVSNWILQ
;
A
#
# COMPACT_ATOMS: atom_id res chain seq x y z
N MET A 1 19.16 2.81 52.73
CA MET A 1 18.37 2.87 51.49
C MET A 1 19.31 2.85 50.31
N THR A 2 19.08 1.94 49.37
CA THR A 2 19.79 1.88 48.09
C THR A 2 19.36 3.03 47.18
N GLU A 3 20.12 3.29 46.11
CA GLU A 3 19.80 4.36 45.17
C GLU A 3 18.46 4.12 44.44
N ALA A 4 18.14 2.86 44.14
CA ALA A 4 16.85 2.46 43.56
C ALA A 4 15.69 2.74 44.53
N GLU A 5 15.85 2.46 45.82
CA GLU A 5 14.82 2.76 46.84
C GLU A 5 14.60 4.26 47.00
N ARG A 6 15.66 5.07 46.94
CA ARG A 6 15.55 6.54 46.95
C ARG A 6 14.78 7.04 45.73
N PHE A 7 15.12 6.56 44.54
CA PHE A 7 14.42 6.93 43.31
C PHE A 7 12.93 6.60 43.39
N LEU A 8 12.57 5.38 43.81
CA LEU A 8 11.17 4.98 43.98
C LEU A 8 10.44 5.84 45.02
N ALA A 9 11.10 6.21 46.13
CA ALA A 9 10.54 7.11 47.14
C ALA A 9 10.26 8.51 46.59
N TYR A 10 11.09 9.03 45.66
CA TYR A 10 10.81 10.28 44.95
C TYR A 10 9.65 10.14 43.95
N CYS A 11 9.62 9.05 43.18
CA CYS A 11 8.52 8.77 42.24
C CYS A 11 7.17 8.66 42.95
N ALA A 12 7.13 8.03 44.13
CA ALA A 12 5.91 7.86 44.91
C ALA A 12 5.29 9.18 45.38
N LYS A 13 6.09 10.26 45.49
CA LYS A 13 5.60 11.61 45.84
C LYS A 13 4.88 12.31 44.68
N VAL A 14 5.04 11.83 43.44
CA VAL A 14 4.42 12.44 42.26
C VAL A 14 2.98 11.94 42.13
N PRO A 15 1.97 12.82 42.24
CA PRO A 15 0.57 12.41 42.15
C PRO A 15 0.25 11.91 40.74
N SER A 16 -0.42 10.76 40.66
CA SER A 16 -0.85 10.13 39.41
C SER A 16 0.28 9.96 38.39
N LEU A 17 1.50 9.65 38.87
CA LEU A 17 2.72 9.53 38.06
C LEU A 17 2.52 8.69 36.79
N LYS A 18 1.86 7.53 36.90
CA LYS A 18 1.57 6.64 35.77
C LYS A 18 0.78 7.34 34.66
N THR A 19 -0.27 8.09 35.01
CA THR A 19 -1.09 8.83 34.04
C THR A 19 -0.29 9.98 33.44
N ARG A 20 0.47 10.73 34.25
CA ARG A 20 1.35 11.81 33.76
C ARG A 20 2.38 11.31 32.75
N LEU A 21 3.05 10.18 33.04
CA LEU A 21 4.02 9.57 32.12
C LEU A 21 3.36 9.13 30.81
N ARG A 22 2.15 8.55 30.87
CA ARG A 22 1.38 8.20 29.66
C ARG A 22 1.00 9.43 28.85
N SER A 23 0.56 10.51 29.50
CA SER A 23 0.23 11.77 28.81
C SER A 23 1.45 12.40 28.13
N VAL A 24 2.61 12.36 28.80
CA VAL A 24 3.88 12.85 28.22
C VAL A 24 4.29 11.98 27.03
N LEU A 25 4.24 10.66 27.16
CA LEU A 25 4.55 9.73 26.06
C LEU A 25 3.62 9.95 24.86
N LEU A 26 2.31 10.07 25.10
CA LEU A 26 1.33 10.37 24.05
C LEU A 26 1.69 11.69 23.38
N LYS A 27 1.90 12.77 24.14
CA LYS A 27 2.25 14.09 23.60
C LYS A 27 3.51 14.05 22.71
N ILE A 28 4.53 13.30 23.11
CA ILE A 28 5.79 13.20 22.37
C ILE A 28 5.62 12.37 21.10
N THR A 29 4.82 11.30 21.14
CA THR A 29 4.71 10.34 20.03
C THR A 29 3.52 10.59 19.09
N PHE A 30 2.58 11.46 19.47
CA PHE A 30 1.32 11.64 18.75
C PHE A 30 1.53 12.09 17.31
N ASP A 31 2.35 13.12 17.10
CA ASP A 31 2.57 13.70 15.76
C ASP A 31 3.23 12.69 14.82
N ASP A 32 4.24 11.95 15.30
CA ASP A 32 4.90 10.90 14.53
C ASP A 32 3.93 9.78 14.14
N ARG A 33 3.12 9.31 15.11
CA ARG A 33 2.12 8.26 14.87
C ARG A 33 1.04 8.73 13.87
N VAL A 34 0.63 9.99 13.94
CA VAL A 34 -0.31 10.59 12.99
C VAL A 34 0.32 10.80 11.60
N ALA A 35 1.61 11.14 11.53
CA ALA A 35 2.33 11.27 10.26
C ALA A 35 2.35 9.92 9.50
N VAL A 36 2.61 8.83 10.21
CA VAL A 36 2.53 7.47 9.63
C VAL A 36 1.15 7.19 9.03
N PHE A 37 0.05 7.59 9.69
CA PHE A 37 -1.28 7.47 9.11
C PHE A 37 -1.44 8.30 7.83
N LYS A 38 -1.00 9.56 7.84
CA LYS A 38 -1.10 10.44 6.67
C LYS A 38 -0.38 9.85 5.46
N ASP A 39 0.83 9.35 5.65
CA ASP A 39 1.61 8.74 4.56
C ASP A 39 0.96 7.46 4.05
N THR A 40 0.43 6.65 4.96
CA THR A 40 -0.30 5.42 4.63
C THR A 40 -1.56 5.70 3.83
N PHE A 41 -2.39 6.65 4.26
CA PHE A 41 -3.60 7.06 3.53
C PHE A 41 -3.27 7.74 2.20
N SER A 42 -2.22 8.55 2.15
CA SER A 42 -1.73 9.14 0.89
C SER A 42 -1.36 8.05 -0.12
N THR A 43 -0.57 7.07 0.30
CA THR A 43 -0.18 5.92 -0.54
C THR A 43 -1.39 5.14 -1.04
N LEU A 44 -2.37 4.86 -0.16
CA LEU A 44 -3.62 4.20 -0.55
C LEU A 44 -4.42 5.03 -1.57
N THR A 45 -4.60 6.33 -1.31
CA THR A 45 -5.36 7.21 -2.20
C THR A 45 -4.72 7.30 -3.58
N ILE A 46 -3.40 7.48 -3.65
CA ILE A 46 -2.67 7.54 -4.92
C ILE A 46 -2.75 6.18 -5.63
N GLY A 47 -2.52 5.07 -4.92
CA GLY A 47 -2.62 3.73 -5.50
C GLY A 47 -4.01 3.39 -6.04
N ILE A 48 -5.08 3.86 -5.38
CA ILE A 48 -6.46 3.74 -5.88
C ILE A 48 -6.66 4.61 -7.13
N ALA A 49 -6.17 5.86 -7.11
CA ALA A 49 -6.29 6.77 -8.24
C ALA A 49 -5.60 6.23 -9.51
N THR A 50 -4.51 5.48 -9.35
CA THR A 50 -3.81 4.81 -10.45
C THR A 50 -4.70 3.84 -11.23
N PHE A 51 -5.73 3.23 -10.63
CA PHE A 51 -6.66 2.38 -11.40
C PHE A 51 -7.44 3.14 -12.47
N TYR A 52 -7.49 4.47 -12.38
CA TYR A 52 -8.13 5.35 -13.34
C TYR A 52 -7.14 6.02 -14.31
N SER A 53 -5.84 5.72 -14.21
CA SER A 53 -4.82 6.31 -15.08
C SER A 53 -4.97 5.84 -16.53
N GLU A 54 -4.62 6.72 -17.46
CA GLU A 54 -4.60 6.36 -18.88
C GLU A 54 -3.50 5.34 -19.17
N SER A 55 -2.33 5.45 -18.54
CA SER A 55 -1.21 4.52 -18.70
C SER A 55 -1.61 3.08 -18.39
N LEU A 56 -2.30 2.83 -17.27
CA LEU A 56 -2.75 1.50 -16.90
C LEU A 56 -3.85 0.99 -17.84
N LYS A 57 -4.84 1.82 -18.17
CA LYS A 57 -5.91 1.45 -19.13
C LYS A 57 -5.33 1.03 -20.48
N LEU A 58 -4.34 1.77 -20.95
CA LEU A 58 -3.67 1.55 -22.21
C LEU A 58 -2.90 0.23 -22.22
N PHE A 59 -2.17 -0.06 -21.14
CA PHE A 59 -1.53 -1.37 -20.96
C PHE A 59 -2.56 -2.51 -20.97
N LEU A 60 -3.65 -2.38 -20.22
CA LEU A 60 -4.70 -3.40 -20.20
C LEU A 60 -5.35 -3.58 -21.57
N ASN A 61 -5.57 -2.49 -22.32
CA ASN A 61 -6.07 -2.56 -23.70
C ASN A 61 -5.08 -3.24 -24.65
N LEU A 62 -3.79 -2.98 -24.51
CA LEU A 62 -2.75 -3.65 -25.30
C LEU A 62 -2.74 -5.16 -25.00
N VAL A 63 -2.81 -5.55 -23.73
CA VAL A 63 -2.92 -6.97 -23.33
C VAL A 63 -4.17 -7.62 -23.94
N LEU A 64 -5.32 -6.93 -23.90
CA LEU A 64 -6.55 -7.43 -24.51
C LEU A 64 -6.44 -7.56 -26.03
N PHE A 65 -5.85 -6.57 -26.70
CA PHE A 65 -5.64 -6.55 -28.14
C PHE A 65 -4.74 -7.70 -28.59
N VAL A 66 -3.56 -7.83 -27.97
CA VAL A 66 -2.61 -8.90 -28.28
C VAL A 66 -3.20 -10.27 -27.93
N GLY A 67 -3.87 -10.41 -26.79
CA GLY A 67 -4.55 -11.65 -26.41
C GLY A 67 -5.62 -12.08 -27.42
N ASN A 68 -6.45 -11.14 -27.88
CA ASN A 68 -7.44 -11.42 -28.94
C ASN A 68 -6.77 -11.76 -30.27
N TYR A 69 -5.70 -11.05 -30.65
CA TYR A 69 -4.95 -11.34 -31.88
C TYR A 69 -4.38 -12.76 -31.87
N LEU A 70 -3.72 -13.15 -30.78
CA LEU A 70 -3.14 -14.49 -30.62
C LEU A 70 -4.23 -15.59 -30.61
N ASN A 71 -5.37 -15.32 -29.97
CA ASN A 71 -6.46 -16.29 -29.90
C ASN A 71 -7.21 -16.48 -31.22
N ARG A 72 -7.15 -15.52 -32.17
CA ARG A 72 -7.75 -15.68 -33.50
C ARG A 72 -7.12 -16.78 -34.34
N ALA A 73 -5.91 -17.25 -33.99
CA ALA A 73 -5.32 -18.43 -34.62
C ALA A 73 -6.17 -19.70 -34.39
N ASN A 74 -6.97 -19.74 -33.32
CA ASN A 74 -7.98 -20.76 -33.10
C ASN A 74 -9.30 -20.32 -33.75
N GLN A 75 -9.68 -20.95 -34.86
CA GLN A 75 -10.85 -20.56 -35.68
C GLN A 75 -12.20 -20.49 -34.93
N ASN A 76 -12.29 -21.12 -33.75
CA ASN A 76 -13.49 -21.15 -32.91
C ASN A 76 -13.41 -20.22 -31.68
N ALA A 77 -12.32 -19.47 -31.49
CA ALA A 77 -12.17 -18.61 -30.33
C ALA A 77 -12.98 -17.31 -30.51
N PRO A 78 -13.95 -17.01 -29.62
CA PRO A 78 -14.70 -15.76 -29.68
C PRO A 78 -13.79 -14.57 -29.37
N THR A 79 -14.02 -13.44 -30.04
CA THR A 79 -13.38 -12.17 -29.64
C THR A 79 -13.91 -11.78 -28.26
N THR A 80 -13.00 -11.45 -27.34
CA THR A 80 -13.34 -11.08 -25.96
C THR A 80 -13.21 -9.58 -25.76
N TYR A 81 -14.01 -9.03 -24.84
CA TYR A 81 -13.98 -7.61 -24.48
C TYR A 81 -13.30 -7.34 -23.12
N ALA A 82 -12.91 -8.40 -22.41
CA ALA A 82 -12.28 -8.32 -21.10
C ALA A 82 -11.52 -9.61 -20.78
N PHE A 83 -10.61 -9.52 -19.82
CA PHE A 83 -9.92 -10.66 -19.23
C PHE A 83 -9.87 -10.53 -17.71
N LYS A 84 -9.69 -11.64 -17.00
CA LYS A 84 -9.47 -11.62 -15.54
C LYS A 84 -8.06 -11.10 -15.25
N LEU A 85 -7.90 -10.15 -14.33
CA LEU A 85 -6.59 -9.60 -13.94
C LEU A 85 -5.56 -10.67 -13.51
N SER A 86 -6.01 -11.83 -13.03
CA SER A 86 -5.12 -12.96 -12.73
C SER A 86 -4.30 -13.44 -13.93
N LEU A 87 -4.77 -13.20 -15.16
CA LEU A 87 -4.06 -13.53 -16.40
C LEU A 87 -2.72 -12.79 -16.52
N LEU A 88 -2.61 -11.57 -15.94
CA LEU A 88 -1.37 -10.80 -15.95
C LEU A 88 -0.20 -11.56 -15.31
N LYS A 89 -0.49 -12.47 -14.36
CA LYS A 89 0.50 -13.33 -13.68
C LYS A 89 1.02 -14.48 -14.55
N SER A 90 0.51 -14.65 -15.76
CA SER A 90 0.87 -15.73 -16.69
C SER A 90 1.45 -15.25 -18.01
N LEU A 91 1.63 -13.93 -18.19
CA LEU A 91 2.19 -13.36 -19.43
C LEU A 91 3.65 -13.78 -19.67
N ASP A 92 4.39 -14.10 -18.61
CA ASP A 92 5.75 -14.63 -18.65
C ASP A 92 5.82 -16.11 -19.11
N LYS A 93 4.71 -16.85 -18.95
CA LYS A 93 4.59 -18.27 -19.28
C LYS A 93 4.27 -18.52 -20.76
N VAL A 94 3.68 -17.55 -21.45
CA VAL A 94 3.43 -17.64 -22.89
C VAL A 94 4.73 -17.31 -23.61
N LYS A 95 5.40 -18.33 -24.18
CA LYS A 95 6.70 -18.18 -24.84
C LYS A 95 6.56 -17.87 -26.33
N GLY A 96 7.49 -17.08 -26.84
CA GLY A 96 7.67 -16.88 -28.28
C GLY A 96 8.47 -18.02 -28.92
N ASN A 97 8.81 -17.86 -30.20
CA ASN A 97 9.64 -18.81 -30.93
C ASN A 97 11.12 -18.76 -30.51
N GLU A 98 11.56 -17.63 -29.94
CA GLU A 98 12.91 -17.43 -29.43
C GLU A 98 13.07 -17.98 -28.01
N GLN A 99 14.26 -18.50 -27.69
CA GLN A 99 14.59 -18.93 -26.34
C GLN A 99 14.58 -17.74 -25.38
N ASN A 100 13.95 -17.91 -24.21
CA ASN A 100 13.79 -16.89 -23.17
C ASN A 100 12.92 -15.67 -23.51
N TYR A 101 12.32 -15.60 -24.70
CA TYR A 101 11.38 -14.55 -25.03
C TYR A 101 9.95 -14.95 -24.66
N SER A 102 9.19 -14.05 -24.03
CA SER A 102 7.80 -14.29 -23.63
C SER A 102 6.88 -13.16 -24.07
N LEU A 103 5.58 -13.40 -23.99
CA LEU A 103 4.57 -12.38 -24.29
C LEU A 103 4.76 -11.11 -23.45
N LEU A 104 5.18 -11.23 -22.18
CA LEU A 104 5.54 -10.07 -21.37
C LEU A 104 6.68 -9.22 -21.97
N HIS A 105 7.73 -9.86 -22.53
CA HIS A 105 8.82 -9.14 -23.20
C HIS A 105 8.31 -8.44 -24.47
N ALA A 106 7.49 -9.11 -25.27
CA ALA A 106 6.86 -8.50 -26.45
C ALA A 106 5.98 -7.30 -26.11
N LEU A 107 5.16 -7.41 -25.05
CA LEU A 107 4.33 -6.31 -24.58
C LEU A 107 5.18 -5.13 -24.09
N GLN A 108 6.31 -5.40 -23.44
CA GLN A 108 7.24 -4.36 -23.01
C GLN A 108 7.85 -3.61 -24.21
N GLU A 109 8.26 -4.33 -25.25
CA GLU A 109 8.82 -3.72 -26.47
C GLU A 109 7.78 -2.86 -27.20
N LEU A 110 6.56 -3.39 -27.39
CA LEU A 110 5.44 -2.65 -27.97
C LEU A 110 5.07 -1.39 -27.15
N MET A 111 5.30 -1.43 -25.84
CA MET A 111 5.12 -0.26 -24.99
C MET A 111 6.21 0.81 -25.16
N ASN A 112 7.44 0.42 -25.49
CA ASN A 112 8.56 1.36 -25.64
C ASN A 112 8.44 2.21 -26.90
N ASP A 113 7.92 1.61 -27.97
CA ASP A 113 7.82 2.27 -29.26
C ASP A 113 6.63 3.23 -29.34
N GLU A 114 5.57 3.01 -28.55
CA GLU A 114 4.33 3.78 -28.63
C GLU A 114 3.89 4.51 -27.34
N PHE A 115 4.44 4.20 -26.16
CA PHE A 115 3.84 4.63 -24.88
C PHE A 115 4.81 5.11 -23.78
N GLN A 116 4.28 5.92 -22.85
CA GLN A 116 4.99 6.45 -21.67
C GLN A 116 5.27 5.35 -20.62
N GLN A 117 6.11 4.36 -20.97
CA GLN A 117 6.46 3.21 -20.12
C GLN A 117 6.86 3.59 -18.68
N HIS A 118 7.56 4.71 -18.54
CA HIS A 118 8.02 5.25 -17.25
C HIS A 118 6.86 5.61 -16.31
N SER A 119 5.73 6.10 -16.83
CA SER A 119 4.54 6.42 -16.02
C SER A 119 3.92 5.15 -15.45
N LEU A 120 3.77 4.10 -16.28
CA LEU A 120 3.18 2.83 -15.85
C LEU A 120 4.03 2.16 -14.75
N LEU A 121 5.36 2.14 -14.89
CA LEU A 121 6.22 1.52 -13.88
C LEU A 121 6.13 2.24 -12.53
N ALA A 122 6.13 3.57 -12.53
CA ALA A 122 5.95 4.36 -11.31
C ALA A 122 4.58 4.08 -10.66
N GLU A 123 3.53 4.03 -11.47
CA GLU A 123 2.17 3.69 -11.07
C GLU A 123 2.05 2.28 -10.45
N LEU A 124 2.65 1.27 -11.08
CA LEU A 124 2.66 -0.11 -10.57
C LEU A 124 3.44 -0.24 -9.26
N ASN A 125 4.52 0.53 -9.08
CA ASN A 125 5.25 0.59 -7.81
C ASN A 125 4.39 1.12 -6.66
N ILE A 126 3.59 2.16 -6.93
CA ILE A 126 2.66 2.71 -5.92
C ILE A 126 1.56 1.70 -5.60
N ILE A 127 0.98 1.02 -6.60
CA ILE A 127 0.01 -0.06 -6.37
C ILE A 127 0.64 -1.17 -5.50
N SER A 128 1.90 -1.55 -5.75
CA SER A 128 2.59 -2.55 -4.93
C SER A 128 2.80 -2.09 -3.50
N ALA A 129 3.17 -0.82 -3.29
CA ALA A 129 3.30 -0.24 -1.96
C ALA A 129 1.95 -0.24 -1.23
N ALA A 130 0.89 0.21 -1.90
CA ALA A 130 -0.48 0.25 -1.37
C ALA A 130 -1.00 -1.16 -1.02
N ALA A 131 -0.73 -2.16 -1.86
CA ALA A 131 -1.18 -3.54 -1.64
C ALA A 131 -0.52 -4.23 -0.43
N LYS A 132 0.63 -3.74 0.05
CA LYS A 132 1.33 -4.26 1.23
C LYS A 132 0.80 -3.69 2.54
N ILE A 133 -0.08 -2.68 2.48
CA ILE A 133 -0.61 -2.01 3.66
C ILE A 133 -1.59 -2.93 4.40
N ASP A 134 -1.30 -3.18 5.68
CA ASP A 134 -2.19 -3.95 6.55
C ASP A 134 -3.24 -3.03 7.20
N ILE A 135 -4.46 -3.12 6.68
CA ILE A 135 -5.62 -2.35 7.15
C ILE A 135 -5.96 -2.70 8.61
N ALA A 136 -5.77 -3.95 9.04
CA ALA A 136 -6.04 -4.35 10.41
C ALA A 136 -5.03 -3.72 11.38
N ALA A 137 -3.75 -3.68 11.00
CA ALA A 137 -2.71 -2.99 11.78
C ALA A 137 -3.02 -1.49 11.94
N ILE A 138 -3.40 -0.80 10.85
CA ILE A 138 -3.82 0.61 10.90
C ILE A 138 -4.98 0.81 11.87
N LYS A 139 -6.01 -0.04 11.78
CA LYS A 139 -7.20 0.05 12.61
C LYS A 139 -6.86 -0.16 14.09
N ASN A 140 -5.99 -1.11 14.39
CA ASN A 140 -5.53 -1.37 15.76
C ASN A 140 -4.76 -0.17 16.32
N GLU A 141 -3.85 0.40 15.53
CA GLU A 141 -3.07 1.57 15.92
C GLU A 141 -3.98 2.79 16.17
N PHE A 142 -4.98 2.99 15.30
CA PHE A 142 -5.95 4.08 15.45
C PHE A 142 -6.75 3.93 16.75
N ASN A 143 -7.20 2.71 17.06
CA ASN A 143 -7.91 2.43 18.30
C ASN A 143 -7.01 2.63 19.53
N SER A 144 -5.71 2.33 19.44
CA SER A 144 -4.75 2.61 20.51
C SER A 144 -4.65 4.11 20.78
N ILE A 145 -4.35 4.93 19.76
CA ILE A 145 -4.25 6.39 19.91
C ILE A 145 -5.55 6.98 20.45
N LYS A 146 -6.70 6.54 19.92
CA LYS A 146 -8.01 6.98 20.37
C LYS A 146 -8.20 6.66 21.86
N GLY A 147 -7.91 5.44 22.28
CA GLY A 147 -8.04 5.00 23.67
C GLY A 147 -7.12 5.78 24.63
N GLU A 148 -5.87 6.00 24.23
CA GLU A 148 -4.90 6.80 24.97
C GLU A 148 -5.37 8.25 25.10
N THR A 149 -5.83 8.85 24.00
CA THR A 149 -6.33 10.24 23.97
C THR A 149 -7.57 10.42 24.83
N THR A 150 -8.54 9.50 24.75
CA THR A 150 -9.73 9.53 25.62
C THR A 150 -9.35 9.38 27.09
N SER A 151 -8.41 8.51 27.42
CA SER A 151 -7.93 8.33 28.80
C SER A 151 -7.30 9.59 29.37
N VAL A 152 -6.47 10.27 28.58
CA VAL A 152 -5.82 11.53 28.98
C VAL A 152 -6.85 12.65 29.08
N SER A 153 -7.77 12.77 28.12
CA SER A 153 -8.83 13.78 28.13
C SER A 153 -9.73 13.67 29.35
N ASN A 154 -10.17 12.45 29.69
CA ASN A 154 -10.99 12.21 30.89
C ASN A 154 -10.24 12.55 32.18
N TRP A 155 -8.92 12.38 32.22
CA TRP A 155 -8.11 12.72 33.39
C TRP A 155 -7.89 14.23 33.54
N ILE A 156 -7.81 14.99 32.43
CA ILE A 156 -7.63 16.45 32.46
C ILE A 156 -8.93 17.16 32.87
N LEU A 157 -10.10 16.59 32.54
CA LEU A 157 -11.42 17.18 32.79
C LEU A 157 -12.00 16.87 34.17
N GLN A 158 -11.27 16.13 35.02
CA GLN A 158 -11.59 15.87 36.43
C GLN A 158 -10.83 16.82 37.33
#